data_AF-A0AAF0PTV6-F1
#
_entry.id   AF-A0AAF0PTV6-F1
#
_cell.length_a   1.000
_cell.length_b   1.000
_cell.length_c   1.000
_cell.angle_alpha   90.00
_cell.angle_beta   90.00
_cell.angle_gamma   90.00
#
_symmetry.space_group_name_H-M   'P 1'
#
loop_
_entity.id
_entity.type
_entity.pdbx_description
1 polymer ?
#
loop_
_entity_poly.entity_id
_entity_poly.type
_entity_poly.pdbx_seq_one_letter_code
_entity_poly.pdbx_strand_id
1 'polypeptide(L)' 'TKEERWKIVPACIWWSIWKERNNRRFENVQNSLQDVEMKCLALFYFWCKHNLLAQTEDIFDVLDCL' A
#
# COMPACT_ATOMS: atom_id res chain seq x y z
N THR A 1 -14.31 1.30 13.03
CA THR A 1 -13.38 1.20 14.19
C THR A 1 -12.01 0.74 13.72
N LYS A 2 -10.98 0.78 14.58
CA LYS A 2 -9.61 0.33 14.27
C LYS A 2 -9.59 -1.11 13.73
N GLU A 3 -10.39 -1.99 14.33
CA GLU A 3 -10.59 -3.40 13.94
C GLU A 3 -11.14 -3.59 12.52
N GLU A 4 -11.98 -2.69 12.03
CA GLU A 4 -12.52 -2.79 10.68
C GLU A 4 -11.46 -2.47 9.62
N ARG A 5 -10.53 -1.55 9.93
CA ARG A 5 -9.42 -1.22 9.02
C ARG A 5 -8.47 -2.39 8.86
N TRP A 6 -8.20 -3.16 9.91
CA TRP A 6 -7.36 -4.36 9.83
C TRP A 6 -7.86 -5.40 8.83
N LYS A 7 -9.17 -5.43 8.53
CA LYS A 7 -9.75 -6.33 7.51
C LYS A 7 -9.26 -6.03 6.09
N ILE A 8 -8.78 -4.82 5.80
CA ILE A 8 -8.29 -4.45 4.46
C ILE A 8 -6.82 -4.82 4.24
N VAL A 9 -6.06 -5.09 5.31
CA VAL A 9 -4.62 -5.37 5.23
C VAL A 9 -4.31 -6.57 4.32
N PRO A 10 -5.01 -7.72 4.42
CA PRO A 10 -4.76 -8.85 3.50
C PRO A 10 -4.99 -8.47 2.03
N ALA A 11 -6.00 -7.65 1.74
CA ALA A 11 -6.28 -7.20 0.37
C ALA A 11 -5.18 -6.27 -0.15
N CYS A 12 -4.63 -5.38 0.69
CA CYS A 12 -3.54 -4.49 0.31
C CYS A 12 -2.25 -5.26 0.00
N ILE A 13 -1.91 -6.25 0.84
CA ILE A 13 -0.75 -7.14 0.62
C ILE A 13 -0.93 -7.94 -0.67
N TRP A 14 -2.08 -8.61 -0.82
CA TRP A 14 -2.38 -9.42 -2.01
C TRP A 14 -2.26 -8.59 -3.28
N TRP A 15 -2.88 -7.41 -3.31
CA TRP A 15 -2.85 -6.53 -4.48
C TRP A 15 -1.44 -6.05 -4.81
N SER A 16 -0.65 -5.69 -3.81
CA SER A 16 0.73 -5.20 -4.00
C SER A 16 1.63 -6.29 -4.57
N ILE A 17 1.52 -7.52 -4.08
CA ILE A 17 2.24 -8.69 -4.60
C ILE A 17 1.78 -9.02 -6.03
N TRP A 18 0.46 -9.05 -6.27
CA TRP A 18 -0.08 -9.31 -7.61
C TRP A 18 0.43 -8.29 -8.63
N LYS A 19 0.43 -6.99 -8.28
CA LYS A 19 0.91 -5.91 -9.13
C LYS A 19 2.40 -6.05 -9.42
N GLU A 20 3.22 -6.35 -8.41
CA GLU A 20 4.66 -6.55 -8.59
C GLU A 20 4.97 -7.74 -9.51
N ARG A 21 4.26 -8.87 -9.32
CA ARG A 21 4.40 -10.05 -10.20
C ARG A 21 4.06 -9.70 -11.66
N ASN A 22 3.01 -8.92 -11.87
CA ASN A 22 2.61 -8.49 -13.21
C ASN A 22 3.62 -7.51 -13.82
N ASN A 23 4.14 -6.55 -13.06
CA ASN A 23 5.18 -5.65 -13.52
C ASN A 23 6.42 -6.42 -14.01
N ARG A 24 6.88 -7.42 -13.24
CA ARG A 24 8.01 -8.27 -13.64
C ARG A 24 7.72 -9.07 -14.91
N ARG A 25 6.50 -9.57 -15.06
CA ARG A 25 6.12 -10.45 -16.16
C ARG A 25 5.84 -9.71 -17.47
N PHE A 26 5.15 -8.57 -17.39
CA PHE A 26 4.59 -7.88 -18.55
C PHE A 26 5.32 -6.58 -18.88
N GLU A 27 5.86 -5.90 -17.88
CA GLU A 27 6.55 -4.61 -18.05
C GLU A 27 8.08 -4.72 -17.95
N ASN A 28 8.60 -5.90 -17.57
CA ASN A 28 10.01 -6.12 -17.23
C ASN A 28 10.55 -5.13 -16.17
N VAL A 29 9.66 -4.64 -15.31
CA VAL A 29 10.00 -3.73 -14.21
C VAL A 29 10.13 -4.53 -12.93
N GLN A 30 11.26 -4.37 -12.25
CA GLN A 30 11.52 -4.95 -10.94
C GLN A 30 11.67 -3.83 -9.91
N ASN A 31 10.71 -3.74 -8.99
CA ASN A 31 10.76 -2.76 -7.91
C ASN A 31 11.61 -3.28 -6.75
N SER A 32 12.18 -2.36 -5.95
CA SER A 32 12.80 -2.73 -4.68
C SER A 32 11.75 -3.23 -3.70
N LEU A 33 12.18 -3.94 -2.65
CA LEU A 33 11.26 -4.36 -1.59
C LEU A 33 10.61 -3.15 -0.92
N GLN A 34 11.39 -2.10 -0.67
CA GLN A 34 10.94 -0.84 -0.09
C GLN A 34 9.86 -0.17 -0.94
N ASP A 35 9.99 -0.17 -2.26
CA ASP A 35 8.97 0.37 -3.16
C ASP A 35 7.65 -0.40 -3.09
N VAL A 36 7.72 -1.73 -2.97
CA VAL A 36 6.53 -2.58 -2.84
C VAL A 36 5.85 -2.35 -1.49
N GLU A 37 6.63 -2.24 -0.41
CA GLU A 37 6.14 -1.91 0.94
C GLU A 37 5.46 -0.53 0.95
N MET A 38 6.09 0.49 0.38
CA MET A 38 5.51 1.83 0.29
C MET A 38 4.21 1.85 -0.53
N LYS A 39 4.14 1.12 -1.64
CA LYS A 39 2.90 0.99 -2.43
C LYS A 39 1.80 0.28 -1.64
N CYS A 40 2.15 -0.72 -0.82
CA CYS A 40 1.20 -1.40 0.05
C CYS A 40 0.64 -0.47 1.14
N LEU A 41 1.50 0.30 1.79
CA LEU A 41 1.10 1.28 2.80
C LEU A 41 0.26 2.40 2.20
N ALA A 42 0.62 2.90 1.02
CA ALA A 42 -0.17 3.90 0.30
C ALA A 42 -1.57 3.39 -0.06
N LEU A 43 -1.67 2.14 -0.47
CA LEU A 43 -2.95 1.52 -0.76
C LEU A 43 -3.80 1.36 0.51
N PHE A 44 -3.19 0.90 1.61
CA PHE A 44 -3.88 0.81 2.90
C PHE A 44 -4.41 2.16 3.36
N TYR A 45 -3.57 3.20 3.32
CA TYR A 45 -3.95 4.56 3.68
C TYR A 45 -5.11 5.08 2.82
N PHE A 46 -5.04 4.87 1.51
CA PHE A 46 -6.10 5.24 0.59
C PHE A 46 -7.42 4.58 0.97
N TRP A 47 -7.43 3.31 1.36
CA TRP A 47 -8.66 2.65 1.81
C TRP A 47 -9.13 3.08 3.21
N CYS A 48 -8.24 3.62 4.04
CA CYS A 48 -8.58 4.13 5.37
C CYS A 48 -9.14 5.55 5.34
N LYS A 49 -8.64 6.40 4.43
CA LYS A 49 -8.88 7.85 4.42
C LYS A 49 -9.43 8.40 3.11
N HIS A 50 -9.47 7.58 2.05
CA HIS A 50 -9.81 7.99 0.69
C HIS A 50 -8.94 9.10 0.12
N ASN A 51 -7.67 9.19 0.58
CA ASN A 51 -6.67 10.16 0.14
C ASN A 51 -5.45 9.47 -0.46
N LEU A 52 -4.79 10.13 -1.42
CA LEU A 52 -3.52 9.68 -1.95
C LEU A 52 -2.38 10.20 -1.08
N LEU A 53 -1.43 9.33 -0.72
CA LEU A 53 -0.16 9.76 -0.13
C LEU A 53 0.62 10.54 -1.20
N ALA A 54 0.78 11.85 -0.99
CA ALA A 54 1.44 12.74 -1.93
C ALA A 54 2.87 13.11 -1.48
N GLN A 55 3.17 13.14 -0.17
CA GLN A 55 4.47 13.60 0.37
C GLN A 55 4.92 12.87 1.67
N THR A 56 6.02 13.31 2.28
CA THR A 56 6.60 12.68 3.50
C THR A 56 5.85 13.01 4.79
N GLU A 57 5.13 14.12 4.87
CA GLU A 57 4.29 14.49 6.03
C GLU A 57 3.15 13.48 6.24
N ASP A 58 2.70 12.88 5.14
CA ASP A 58 1.65 11.87 5.03
C ASP A 58 2.02 10.51 5.72
N ILE A 59 3.30 10.26 6.04
CA ILE A 59 3.73 9.02 6.72
C ILE A 59 3.20 8.95 8.16
N PHE A 60 3.16 10.09 8.86
CA PHE A 60 2.60 10.13 10.21
C PHE A 60 1.09 9.84 10.19
N ASP A 61 0.39 10.29 9.14
CA ASP A 61 -1.04 10.00 8.95
C ASP A 61 -1.32 8.52 8.65
N VAL A 62 -0.35 7.80 8.07
CA VAL A 62 -0.42 6.33 7.93
C VAL A 62 -0.37 5.66 9.31
N LEU A 63 0.50 6.13 10.21
CA LEU A 63 0.60 5.57 11.56
C LEU A 63 -0.71 5.76 12.36
N ASP A 64 -1.41 6.87 12.15
CA ASP A 64 -2.73 7.11 12.76
C ASP A 64 -3.83 6.18 12.22
N CYS A 65 -3.63 5.58 11.05
CA CYS A 65 -4.54 4.59 10.48
C CYS A 65 -4.37 3.19 11.09
N LEU A 66 -3.15 2.86 11.54
CA LEU A 66 -2.79 1.58 12.18
C LEU A 66 -3.37 1.48 13.58
#